data_AF-A0A6B3FDR2-F1
#
_entry.id   AF-A0A6B3FDR2-F1
#
_cell.length_a   1.000
_cell.length_b   1.000
_cell.length_c   1.000
_cell.angle_alpha   90.00
_cell.angle_beta   90.00
_cell.angle_gamma   90.00
#
_symmetry.space_group_name_H-M   'P 1'
#
loop_
_entity.id
_entity.type
_entity.pdbx_description
1 polymer ?
#
loop_
_entity_poly.entity_id
_entity_poly.type
_entity_poly.pdbx_seq_one_letter_code
_entity_poly.pdbx_strand_id
1 'polypeptide(L)' 'IRLEGMLVQDHADLQGQFVEEVSAWVRDGSLKYRETFAHGIDNGAEAFLGLLRGENTGKMIVDLT' A
#
# COMPACT_ATOMS: atom_id res chain seq x y z
N ILE A 1 -19.33 -10.34 20.75
CA ILE A 1 -18.21 -9.95 19.86
C ILE A 1 -18.40 -8.48 19.52
N ARG A 2 -17.34 -7.66 19.57
CA ARG A 2 -17.37 -6.24 19.13
C ARG A 2 -16.76 -6.17 17.73
N LEU A 3 -17.40 -5.43 16.85
CA LEU A 3 -16.92 -5.14 15.50
C LEU A 3 -16.72 -3.62 15.42
N GLU A 4 -15.53 -3.19 15.05
CA GLU A 4 -15.13 -1.79 15.07
C GLU A 4 -14.30 -1.47 13.83
N GLY A 5 -14.65 -0.39 13.15
CA GLY A 5 -13.85 0.17 12.09
C GLY A 5 -12.71 1.02 12.67
N MET A 6 -11.63 1.16 11.91
CA MET A 6 -10.51 2.03 12.26
C MET A 6 -10.13 2.85 11.03
N LEU A 7 -9.85 4.14 11.24
CA LEU A 7 -9.26 5.00 10.23
C LEU A 7 -7.80 5.24 10.57
N VAL A 8 -6.92 5.13 9.57
CA VAL A 8 -5.48 5.38 9.75
C VAL A 8 -5.20 6.79 10.26
N GLN A 9 -6.05 7.76 9.90
CA GLN A 9 -5.91 9.16 10.31
C GLN A 9 -6.12 9.36 11.81
N ASP A 10 -6.86 8.47 12.49
CA ASP A 10 -7.06 8.53 13.94
C ASP A 10 -5.77 8.18 14.73
N HIS A 11 -4.72 7.71 14.03
CA HIS A 11 -3.44 7.26 14.59
C HIS A 11 -2.25 7.97 13.95
N ALA A 12 -2.46 9.17 13.43
CA ALA A 12 -1.40 9.94 12.76
C ALA A 12 -0.20 10.25 13.68
N ASP A 13 -0.43 10.28 15.00
CA ASP A 13 0.61 10.41 16.03
C ASP A 13 1.64 9.27 16.02
N LEU A 14 1.25 8.08 15.55
CA LEU A 14 2.12 6.91 15.44
C LEU A 14 2.99 6.89 14.17
N GLN A 15 2.79 7.83 13.24
CA GLN A 15 3.46 7.80 11.94
C GLN A 15 4.99 7.79 12.07
N GLY A 16 5.55 8.57 13.00
CA GLY A 16 7.00 8.63 13.22
C GLY A 16 7.58 7.27 13.63
N GLN A 17 6.96 6.64 14.61
CA GLN A 17 7.35 5.30 15.09
C GLN A 17 7.19 4.24 13.99
N PHE A 18 6.08 4.29 13.25
CA PHE A 18 5.84 3.37 12.14
C PHE A 18 6.95 3.44 11.08
N VAL A 19 7.37 4.64 10.69
CA VAL A 19 8.45 4.82 9.72
C VAL A 19 9.76 4.27 10.25
N GLU A 20 10.09 4.51 11.52
CA GLU A 20 11.32 4.00 12.14
C GLU A 20 11.38 2.47 12.10
N GLU A 21 10.36 1.80 12.64
CA GLU A 21 10.33 0.35 12.80
C GLU A 21 10.18 -0.38 11.45
N VAL A 22 9.16 0.03 10.66
CA VAL A 22 8.82 -0.70 9.43
C VAL A 22 9.88 -0.51 8.36
N SER A 23 10.50 0.68 8.26
CA SER A 23 11.61 0.87 7.32
C SER A 23 12.82 0.00 7.67
N ALA A 24 13.06 -0.29 8.95
CA ALA A 24 14.12 -1.19 9.36
C ALA A 24 13.83 -2.61 8.88
N TRP A 25 12.61 -3.11 9.09
CA TRP A 25 12.21 -4.45 8.64
C TRP A 25 12.22 -4.60 7.11
N VAL A 26 11.86 -3.54 6.38
CA VAL A 26 11.99 -3.55 4.91
C VAL A 26 13.46 -3.63 4.50
N ARG A 27 14.34 -2.84 5.13
CA ARG A 27 15.77 -2.82 4.82
C ARG A 27 16.49 -4.12 5.17
N ASP A 28 16.15 -4.73 6.30
CA ASP A 28 16.78 -5.99 6.77
C ASP A 28 16.13 -7.25 6.16
N GLY A 29 15.01 -7.10 5.46
CA GLY A 29 14.31 -8.18 4.76
C GLY A 29 13.35 -8.99 5.62
N SER A 30 13.17 -8.62 6.90
CA SER A 30 12.17 -9.21 7.80
C SER A 30 10.75 -8.94 7.32
N LEU A 31 10.52 -7.80 6.65
CA LEU A 31 9.27 -7.48 5.97
C LEU A 31 9.44 -7.56 4.46
N LYS A 32 8.67 -8.45 3.82
CA LYS A 32 8.58 -8.57 2.37
C LYS A 32 7.27 -7.98 1.89
N TYR A 33 7.31 -7.28 0.76
CA TYR A 33 6.14 -6.71 0.12
C TYR A 33 6.05 -7.16 -1.33
N ARG A 34 4.86 -7.04 -1.92
CA ARG A 34 4.61 -7.30 -3.33
C ARG A 34 3.83 -6.14 -3.91
N GLU A 35 4.11 -5.85 -5.16
CA GLU A 35 3.52 -4.75 -5.90
C GLU A 35 3.10 -5.23 -7.29
N THR A 36 2.09 -4.58 -7.83
CA THR A 36 1.65 -4.69 -9.21
C THR A 36 1.77 -3.30 -9.83
N PHE A 37 2.48 -3.20 -10.95
CA PHE A 37 2.77 -1.93 -11.59
C PHE A 37 1.96 -1.77 -12.88
N ALA A 38 1.33 -0.60 -13.03
CA ALA A 38 0.83 -0.08 -14.29
C ALA A 38 1.69 1.13 -14.68
N HIS A 39 2.18 1.19 -15.91
CA HIS A 39 3.09 2.25 -16.35
C HIS A 39 2.33 3.33 -17.15
N GLY A 40 2.55 4.60 -16.84
CA GLY A 40 1.92 5.75 -17.48
C GLY A 40 0.60 6.15 -16.82
N ILE A 41 0.38 7.47 -16.67
CA ILE A 41 -0.82 8.02 -16.05
C ILE A 41 -2.11 7.63 -16.80
N ASP A 42 -2.01 7.47 -18.11
CA ASP A 42 -3.13 7.09 -18.98
C ASP A 42 -3.72 5.72 -18.59
N ASN A 43 -2.91 4.86 -17.95
CA ASN A 43 -3.35 3.56 -17.44
C ASN A 43 -3.95 3.63 -16.02
N GLY A 44 -3.99 4.80 -15.39
CA GLY A 44 -4.46 4.94 -14.01
C GLY A 44 -5.93 4.53 -13.81
N ALA A 45 -6.80 4.84 -14.77
CA ALA A 45 -8.20 4.43 -14.71
C ALA A 45 -8.34 2.91 -14.78
N GLU A 46 -7.63 2.25 -15.70
CA GLU A 46 -7.70 0.79 -15.83
C GLU A 46 -7.05 0.08 -14.65
N ALA A 47 -5.91 0.59 -14.14
CA ALA A 47 -5.28 0.07 -12.94
C ALA A 47 -6.21 0.14 -11.71
N PHE A 48 -6.99 1.22 -11.57
CA PHE A 48 -7.98 1.35 -10.50
C PHE A 48 -9.14 0.36 -10.65
N LEU A 49 -9.65 0.16 -11.87
CA LEU A 49 -10.68 -0.84 -12.13
C LEU A 49 -10.16 -2.26 -11.87
N GLY A 50 -8.94 -2.57 -12.28
CA GLY A 50 -8.28 -3.85 -11.99
C GLY A 50 -8.11 -4.11 -10.49
N LEU A 51 -7.78 -3.07 -9.70
CA LEU A 51 -7.76 -3.15 -8.23
C LEU A 51 -9.13 -3.58 -7.65
N LEU A 52 -10.23 -2.99 -8.15
CA LEU A 52 -11.58 -3.33 -7.69
C LEU A 52 -12.04 -4.72 -8.14
N ARG A 53 -11.47 -5.23 -9.24
CA ARG A 53 -11.70 -6.61 -9.74
C ARG A 53 -10.80 -7.64 -9.07
N GLY A 54 -9.78 -7.21 -8.31
CA GLY A 54 -8.82 -8.10 -7.63
C GLY A 54 -7.70 -8.62 -8.53
N GLU A 55 -7.33 -7.88 -9.57
CA GLU A 55 -6.29 -8.29 -10.55
C GLU A 55 -4.85 -8.11 -10.03
N ASN A 56 -4.66 -7.31 -8.97
CA ASN A 56 -3.35 -7.06 -8.38
C ASN A 56 -2.90 -8.13 -7.39
N THR A 57 -1.62 -8.47 -7.44
CA THR A 57 -0.92 -9.12 -6.32
C THR A 57 -0.18 -8.05 -5.51
N GLY A 58 -0.64 -7.83 -4.27
CA GLY A 58 -0.05 -6.81 -3.40
C GLY A 58 -0.51 -5.40 -3.75
N LYS A 59 0.33 -4.37 -3.55
CA LYS A 59 -0.07 -2.98 -3.76
C LYS A 59 -0.11 -2.63 -5.26
N MET A 60 -1.24 -2.12 -5.76
CA MET A 60 -1.32 -1.53 -7.11
C MET A 60 -0.63 -0.16 -7.10
N ILE A 61 0.31 0.05 -8.04
CA ILE A 61 1.06 1.29 -8.24
C ILE A 61 0.93 1.73 -9.70
N VAL A 62 0.61 3.00 -9.92
CA VAL A 62 0.73 3.64 -11.24
C VAL A 62 2.07 4.37 -11.26
N ASP A 63 3.00 3.84 -12.06
CA ASP A 63 4.33 4.39 -12.25
C ASP A 63 4.30 5.43 -13.37
N LEU A 64 4.90 6.60 -13.12
CA LEU A 64 4.92 7.74 -14.04
C LEU A 64 6.29 7.94 -14.72
N THR A 65 7.25 7.06 -14.42
CA THR A 65 8.62 7.15 -14.95
C THR A 65 8.80 6.48 -16.30
#